data_AF-A0A1T4M3G9-F1
#
_entry.id   AF-A0A1T4M3G9-F1
#
_cell.length_a   1.000
_cell.length_b   1.000
_cell.length_c   1.000
_cell.angle_alpha   90.00
_cell.angle_beta   90.00
_cell.angle_gamma   90.00
#
_symmetry.space_group_name_H-M   'P 1'
#
loop_
_entity.id
_entity.type
_entity.pdbx_description
1 polymer ?
#
loop_
_entity_poly.entity_id
_entity_poly.type
_entity_poly.pdbx_seq_one_letter_code
_entity_poly.pdbx_strand_id
1 'polypeptide(L)'
;MCEVTGKDGLPTVQKEEDMKKNDQETVPPCLITQTAQAILDARAKYPDCSLADLYDETTMPPELRKAHQENDRAVMQAYGSSPKMTESEIVAELFKKYEELARK
;
A
#
# COMPACT_ATOMS: atom_id res chain seq x y z
N MET A 1 -35.60 -44.12 10.88
CA MET A 1 -34.23 -44.02 10.33
C MET A 1 -33.33 -43.64 11.49
N CYS A 2 -32.60 -44.61 12.04
CA CYS A 2 -31.79 -44.48 13.25
C CYS A 2 -30.49 -45.23 12.99
N GLU A 3 -29.35 -44.55 12.92
CA GLU A 3 -27.99 -45.10 12.85
C GLU A 3 -27.00 -43.94 13.12
N VAL A 4 -25.93 -43.98 13.92
CA VAL A 4 -25.41 -44.82 15.01
C VAL A 4 -24.51 -43.88 15.85
N THR A 5 -24.50 -44.04 17.18
CA THR A 5 -23.60 -43.38 18.13
C THR A 5 -22.14 -43.85 18.01
N GLY A 6 -21.16 -42.97 18.20
CA GLY A 6 -19.75 -43.38 18.36
C GLY A 6 -18.86 -42.28 18.94
N LYS A 7 -18.62 -42.36 20.25
CA LYS A 7 -17.63 -41.59 21.01
C LYS A 7 -16.27 -42.29 20.96
N ASP A 8 -15.22 -41.47 21.00
CA ASP A 8 -13.88 -41.68 21.55
C ASP A 8 -12.91 -42.65 20.85
N GLY A 9 -11.76 -42.11 20.41
CA GLY A 9 -10.65 -42.88 19.85
C GLY A 9 -9.37 -42.09 19.52
N LEU A 10 -8.83 -41.34 20.50
CA LEU A 10 -7.40 -41.03 20.78
C LEU A 10 -6.45 -40.53 19.63
N PRO A 11 -5.18 -40.15 19.90
CA PRO A 11 -4.67 -38.81 19.67
C PRO A 11 -3.65 -38.76 18.53
N THR A 12 -3.63 -37.69 17.76
CA THR A 12 -2.44 -37.35 16.97
C THR A 12 -1.95 -35.97 17.38
N VAL A 13 -1.04 -36.01 18.35
CA VAL A 13 0.01 -35.01 18.49
C VAL A 13 0.82 -35.05 17.20
N GLN A 14 0.65 -34.05 16.34
CA GLN A 14 1.77 -33.57 15.55
C GLN A 14 2.37 -32.40 16.31
N LYS A 15 3.57 -32.68 16.84
CA LYS A 15 4.51 -31.72 17.38
C LYS A 15 5.03 -30.83 16.25
N GLU A 16 5.34 -29.60 16.66
CA GLU A 16 6.52 -28.84 16.23
C GLU A 16 6.64 -28.61 14.73
N GLU A 17 6.23 -27.43 14.27
CA GLU A 17 7.23 -26.49 13.76
C GLU A 17 6.87 -25.09 14.27
N ASP A 18 7.62 -24.63 15.27
CA ASP A 18 7.78 -23.22 15.56
C ASP A 18 8.21 -22.53 14.26
N MET A 19 7.28 -21.87 13.57
CA MET A 19 7.62 -20.92 12.51
C MET A 19 8.20 -19.67 13.17
N LYS A 20 9.43 -19.81 13.64
CA LYS A 20 10.28 -18.70 14.06
C LYS A 20 10.49 -17.78 12.87
N LYS A 21 10.19 -16.50 13.12
CA LYS A 21 10.74 -15.31 12.48
C LYS A 21 10.50 -15.24 10.98
N ASN A 22 9.47 -14.48 10.61
CA ASN A 22 9.81 -13.41 9.69
C ASN A 22 9.93 -12.15 10.53
N ASP A 23 11.10 -11.55 10.46
CA ASP A 23 11.37 -10.20 10.90
C ASP A 23 10.45 -9.26 10.10
N GLN A 24 9.16 -9.22 10.43
CA GLN A 24 8.40 -7.99 10.31
C GLN A 24 8.93 -7.13 11.44
N GLU A 25 10.15 -6.63 11.21
CA GLU A 25 10.58 -5.37 11.76
C GLU A 25 9.40 -4.44 11.52
N THR A 26 8.62 -4.17 12.56
CA THR A 26 7.51 -3.25 12.51
C THR A 26 8.14 -1.87 12.42
N VAL A 27 8.71 -1.58 11.25
CA VAL A 27 9.12 -0.25 10.86
C VAL A 27 7.87 0.59 11.12
N PRO A 28 7.91 1.58 12.04
CA PRO A 28 6.76 2.43 12.26
C PRO A 28 6.35 2.93 10.86
N PRO A 29 5.09 2.72 10.44
CA PRO A 29 4.74 2.83 9.04
C PRO A 29 5.17 4.22 8.58
N CYS A 30 6.12 4.27 7.65
CA CYS A 30 6.61 5.54 7.17
C CYS A 30 5.43 6.30 6.55
N LEU A 31 5.49 7.63 6.53
CA LEU A 31 4.37 8.46 6.10
C LEU A 31 3.83 8.04 4.71
N ILE A 32 4.71 7.56 3.83
CA ILE A 32 4.35 7.03 2.51
C ILE A 32 3.48 5.77 2.64
N THR A 33 3.84 4.82 3.50
CA THR A 33 3.04 3.60 3.72
C THR A 33 1.64 3.93 4.25
N GLN A 34 1.54 4.89 5.18
CA GLN A 34 0.25 5.30 5.75
C GLN A 34 -0.67 5.92 4.67
N THR A 35 -0.11 6.84 3.88
CA THR A 35 -0.86 7.50 2.80
C THR A 35 -1.20 6.55 1.65
N ALA A 36 -0.33 5.57 1.35
CA ALA A 36 -0.62 4.51 0.40
C ALA A 36 -1.79 3.63 0.85
N GLN A 37 -1.86 3.28 2.14
CA GLN A 37 -3.00 2.55 2.69
C GLN A 37 -4.30 3.36 2.55
N ALA A 38 -4.25 4.67 2.76
CA ALA A 38 -5.43 5.54 2.57
C ALA A 38 -5.94 5.54 1.11
N ILE A 39 -5.07 5.40 0.12
CA ILE A 39 -5.47 5.22 -1.29
C ILE A 39 -6.21 3.88 -1.47
N LEU A 40 -5.71 2.81 -0.86
CA LEU A 40 -6.36 1.49 -0.91
C LEU A 40 -7.73 1.53 -0.24
N ASP A 41 -7.84 2.17 0.92
CA ASP A 41 -9.09 2.33 1.66
C ASP A 41 -10.09 3.19 0.88
N ALA A 42 -9.62 4.21 0.16
CA ALA A 42 -10.47 5.01 -0.72
C ALA A 42 -11.01 4.19 -1.90
N ARG A 43 -10.18 3.33 -2.51
CA ARG A 43 -10.61 2.43 -3.60
C ARG A 43 -11.63 1.40 -3.10
N ALA A 44 -11.46 0.86 -1.89
CA ALA A 44 -12.34 -0.15 -1.32
C ALA A 44 -13.79 0.32 -1.13
N LYS A 45 -14.04 1.64 -1.12
CA LYS A 45 -15.39 2.23 -1.07
C LYS A 45 -16.17 2.08 -2.37
N TYR A 46 -15.50 1.75 -3.47
CA TYR A 46 -16.06 1.66 -4.81
C TYR A 46 -15.86 0.25 -5.42
N PRO A 47 -16.44 -0.80 -4.81
CA PRO A 47 -16.22 -2.18 -5.26
C PRO A 47 -16.78 -2.48 -6.65
N ASP A 48 -17.79 -1.72 -7.09
CA ASP A 48 -18.48 -1.92 -8.37
C ASP A 48 -17.88 -1.08 -9.52
N CYS A 49 -16.93 -0.18 -9.22
CA CYS A 49 -16.26 0.63 -10.22
C CYS A 49 -15.00 -0.07 -10.72
N SER A 50 -14.72 0.01 -12.02
CA SER A 50 -13.43 -0.44 -12.54
C SER A 50 -12.32 0.55 -12.16
N LEU A 51 -11.05 0.11 -12.24
CA LEU A 51 -9.93 1.02 -12.05
C LEU A 51 -9.92 2.16 -13.09
N ALA A 52 -10.42 1.93 -14.30
CA ALA A 52 -10.53 2.97 -15.31
C ALA A 52 -11.50 4.09 -14.84
N ASP A 53 -12.66 3.70 -14.29
CA ASP A 53 -13.67 4.65 -13.81
C ASP A 53 -13.18 5.47 -12.62
N LEU A 54 -12.33 4.88 -11.77
CA LEU A 54 -11.75 5.55 -10.59
C LEU A 54 -10.63 6.54 -10.93
N TYR A 55 -9.99 6.37 -12.09
CA TYR A 55 -8.84 7.15 -12.52
C TYR A 55 -9.13 8.13 -13.66
N ASP A 56 -10.34 8.13 -14.19
CA ASP A 56 -10.78 9.17 -15.10
C ASP A 56 -10.79 10.53 -14.38
N GLU A 57 -10.22 11.55 -15.02
CA GLU A 57 -9.99 12.87 -14.41
C GLU A 57 -11.30 13.54 -13.95
N THR A 58 -12.39 13.25 -14.65
CA THR A 58 -13.71 13.86 -14.44
C THR A 58 -14.52 13.11 -13.40
N THR A 59 -14.40 11.77 -13.35
CA THR A 59 -15.17 10.93 -12.42
C THR A 59 -14.41 10.52 -11.16
N MET A 60 -13.11 10.83 -11.06
CA MET A 60 -12.31 10.47 -9.89
C MET A 60 -12.93 11.01 -8.59
N PRO A 61 -13.27 10.12 -7.63
CA PRO A 61 -13.86 10.52 -6.36
C PRO A 61 -12.97 11.48 -5.58
N PRO A 62 -13.55 12.50 -4.91
CA PRO A 62 -12.78 13.52 -4.19
C PRO A 62 -11.91 12.95 -3.07
N GLU A 63 -12.33 11.89 -2.39
CA GLU A 63 -11.55 11.22 -1.36
C GLU A 63 -10.35 10.46 -1.93
N LEU A 64 -10.49 9.85 -3.12
CA LEU A 64 -9.39 9.16 -3.79
C LEU A 64 -8.36 10.19 -4.27
N ARG A 65 -8.83 11.29 -4.85
CA ARG A 65 -7.99 12.42 -5.25
C ARG A 65 -7.22 13.00 -4.07
N LYS A 66 -7.89 13.20 -2.92
CA LYS A 66 -7.24 13.67 -1.70
C LYS A 66 -6.20 12.68 -1.18
N ALA A 67 -6.50 11.38 -1.19
CA ALA A 67 -5.56 10.36 -0.76
C ALA A 67 -4.27 10.35 -1.63
N HIS A 68 -4.40 10.54 -2.94
CA HIS A 68 -3.25 10.73 -3.85
C HIS A 68 -2.45 11.99 -3.51
N GLN A 69 -3.11 13.13 -3.32
CA GLN A 69 -2.43 14.37 -2.95
C GLN A 69 -1.61 14.26 -1.66
N GLU A 70 -2.12 13.55 -0.65
CA GLU A 70 -1.35 13.33 0.59
C GLU A 70 -0.19 12.36 0.37
N ASN A 71 -0.35 11.35 -0.49
CA ASN A 71 0.74 10.44 -0.85
C ASN A 71 1.85 11.17 -1.62
N ASP A 72 1.49 12.01 -2.59
CA ASP A 72 2.45 12.83 -3.34
C ASP A 72 3.25 13.74 -2.40
N ARG A 73 2.59 14.37 -1.41
CA ARG A 73 3.29 15.17 -0.39
C ARG A 73 4.25 14.34 0.44
N ALA A 74 3.90 13.10 0.78
CA ALA A 74 4.76 12.20 1.54
C ALA A 74 5.98 11.77 0.70
N VAL A 75 5.77 11.48 -0.59
CA VAL A 75 6.85 11.15 -1.55
C VAL A 75 7.77 12.34 -1.73
N MET A 76 7.24 13.54 -1.99
CA MET A 76 8.03 14.76 -2.14
C MET A 76 8.89 15.04 -0.91
N GLN A 77 8.33 14.87 0.30
CA GLN A 77 9.09 14.98 1.54
C GLN A 77 10.23 13.95 1.63
N ALA A 78 9.99 12.70 1.22
CA ALA A 78 11.02 11.66 1.22
C ALA A 78 12.15 11.93 0.21
N TYR A 79 11.83 12.58 -0.92
CA TYR A 79 12.84 13.05 -1.88
C TYR A 79 13.61 14.30 -1.41
N GLY A 80 13.19 14.91 -0.29
CA GLY A 80 13.74 16.18 0.22
C GLY A 80 13.26 17.41 -0.57
N SER A 81 12.20 17.25 -1.37
CA SER A 81 11.65 18.26 -2.26
C SER A 81 10.45 18.97 -1.62
N SER A 82 10.25 20.24 -1.96
CA SER A 82 9.12 21.01 -1.44
C SER A 82 7.81 20.57 -2.12
N PRO A 83 6.70 20.38 -1.39
CA PRO A 83 5.39 20.05 -1.97
C PRO A 83 4.78 21.21 -2.80
N LYS A 84 5.47 22.35 -2.90
CA LYS A 84 5.06 23.51 -3.71
C LYS A 84 5.76 23.59 -5.07
N MET A 85 6.60 22.61 -5.41
CA MET A 85 7.28 22.59 -6.70
C MET A 85 6.26 22.41 -7.83
N THR A 86 6.49 23.12 -8.93
CA THR A 86 5.77 22.94 -10.18
C THR A 86 6.18 21.61 -10.83
N GLU A 87 5.33 21.08 -11.71
CA GLU A 87 5.65 19.85 -12.46
C GLU A 87 6.99 19.95 -13.20
N SER A 88 7.28 21.10 -13.82
CA SER A 88 8.55 21.34 -14.51
C SER A 88 9.77 21.27 -13.58
N GLU A 89 9.65 21.82 -12.37
CA GLU A 89 10.72 21.75 -11.36
C GLU A 89 10.92 20.33 -10.84
N ILE A 90 9.83 19.57 -10.66
CA ILE A 90 9.89 18.15 -10.27
C ILE A 90 10.63 17.35 -11.33
N VAL A 91 10.26 17.51 -12.61
CA VAL A 91 10.90 16.81 -13.73
C VAL A 91 12.39 17.16 -13.82
N ALA A 92 12.75 18.43 -13.68
CA ALA A 92 14.15 18.86 -13.72
C ALA A 92 14.99 18.20 -12.61
N GLU A 93 14.47 18.16 -11.37
CA GLU A 93 15.14 17.53 -10.23
C GLU A 93 15.27 16.01 -10.41
N LEU A 94 14.26 15.35 -10.97
CA LEU A 94 14.30 13.91 -11.28
C LEU A 94 15.37 13.60 -12.34
N PHE A 95 15.49 14.40 -13.40
CA PHE A 95 16.53 14.22 -14.42
C PHE A 95 17.94 14.42 -13.85
N LYS A 96 18.13 15.40 -12.95
CA LYS A 96 19.41 15.60 -12.27
C LYS A 96 19.81 14.39 -11.42
N LYS A 97 18.88 13.86 -10.61
CA LYS A 97 19.10 12.64 -9.82
C LYS A 97 19.39 11.43 -10.71
N TYR A 98 18.69 11.31 -11.84
CA TYR A 98 18.94 10.26 -12.82
C TYR A 98 20.35 10.35 -13.42
N GLU A 99 20.81 11.55 -13.82
CA GLU A 99 22.17 11.76 -14.33
C GLU A 99 23.24 11.32 -13.30
N GLU A 100 23.05 11.67 -12.03
CA GLU A 100 23.95 11.27 -10.95
C GLU A 100 24.04 9.74 -10.76
N LEU A 101 22.91 9.03 -10.95
CA LEU A 101 22.86 7.57 -10.89
C LEU A 101 23.43 6.91 -12.16
N ALA A 102 23.17 7.47 -13.33
CA ALA A 102 23.58 6.93 -14.63
C ALA A 102 25.06 7.18 -14.97
N ARG A 103 25.70 8.16 -14.32
CA ARG A 103 27.14 8.43 -14.47
C ARG A 103 28.04 7.48 -13.66
N LYS A 104 27.45 6.59 -12.85
CA LYS A 104 28.16 5.52 -12.13
C LYS A 104 28.36 4.31 -13.03
#